data_AF-A0A6P5QSN4-F1
#
_entry.id   AF-A0A6P5QSN4-F1
#
_cell.length_a   1.000
_cell.length_b   1.000
_cell.length_c   1.000
_cell.angle_alpha   90.00
_cell.angle_beta   90.00
_cell.angle_gamma   90.00
#
_symmetry.space_group_name_H-M   'P 1'
#
loop_
_entity.id
_entity.type
_entity.pdbx_description
1 polymer ?
#
loop_
_entity_poly.entity_id
_entity_poly.type
_entity_poly.pdbx_seq_one_letter_code
_entity_poly.pdbx_strand_id
1 'polypeptide(L)'
;MENPVAITIFFGANDSSLKDENPKQHVPLDEYSANLRDMVQYLRSVDVPRERVILITPPPLCEAAWEKECVLKGCKLNRLNSVVGEYANACLQVARDCGTDVLDLWSLMQKDSQDFSSYLSDGLHLSPMGNEFLFLHLCPLLDKKVSSLPWLLPYWKDVEEAKPELSLLGDGDY
;
A
#
# COMPACT_ATOMS: atom_id res chain seq x y z
N MET A 1 -18.76 15.71 -2.02
CA MET A 1 -17.90 14.73 -2.71
C MET A 1 -16.75 14.46 -1.76
N GLU A 2 -16.45 13.20 -1.45
CA GLU A 2 -15.31 12.89 -0.58
C GLU A 2 -14.02 13.38 -1.25
N ASN A 3 -13.18 14.12 -0.52
CA ASN A 3 -11.93 14.68 -1.01
C ASN A 3 -10.77 13.93 -0.32
N PRO A 4 -10.34 12.77 -0.84
CA PRO A 4 -9.31 11.98 -0.19
C PRO A 4 -7.98 12.75 -0.16
N VAL A 5 -7.38 12.83 1.02
CA VAL A 5 -6.11 13.50 1.29
C VAL A 5 -4.90 12.59 1.03
N ALA A 6 -5.12 11.28 1.02
CA ALA A 6 -4.14 10.26 0.68
C ALA A 6 -4.87 9.03 0.11
N ILE A 7 -4.24 8.34 -0.85
CA ILE A 7 -4.71 7.06 -1.41
C ILE A 7 -3.52 6.13 -1.50
N THR A 8 -3.69 4.88 -1.07
CA THR A 8 -2.70 3.82 -1.30
C THR A 8 -3.18 2.88 -2.40
N ILE A 9 -2.26 2.42 -3.25
CA ILE A 9 -2.52 1.37 -4.24
C ILE A 9 -1.51 0.25 -3.95
N PHE A 10 -2.02 -0.93 -3.61
CA PHE A 10 -1.21 -2.05 -3.12
C PHE A 10 -1.60 -3.36 -3.82
N PHE A 11 -1.32 -3.42 -5.11
CA PHE A 11 -1.53 -4.60 -5.97
C PHE A 11 -0.18 -5.18 -6.43
N GLY A 12 -0.19 -6.41 -6.94
CA GLY A 12 1.01 -7.09 -7.46
C GLY A 12 1.19 -8.50 -6.92
N ALA A 13 0.78 -8.78 -5.68
CA ALA A 13 1.02 -10.09 -5.04
C ALA A 13 0.25 -11.25 -5.72
N ASN A 14 -0.90 -10.95 -6.32
CA ASN A 14 -1.68 -11.91 -7.10
C ASN A 14 -1.25 -11.93 -8.56
N ASP A 15 -1.09 -10.73 -9.13
CA ASP A 15 -0.63 -10.46 -10.49
C ASP A 15 0.67 -11.22 -10.81
N SER A 16 1.61 -11.26 -9.86
CA SER A 16 2.89 -11.95 -9.95
C SER A 16 2.81 -13.48 -9.81
N SER A 17 1.61 -14.06 -9.86
CA SER A 17 1.45 -15.51 -9.97
C SER A 17 2.13 -16.03 -11.23
N LEU A 18 2.69 -17.24 -11.17
CA LEU A 18 3.26 -17.90 -12.34
C LEU A 18 2.12 -18.24 -13.32
N LYS A 19 2.26 -17.81 -14.57
CA LYS A 19 1.25 -17.96 -15.62
C LYS A 19 0.76 -19.40 -15.78
N ASP A 20 1.67 -20.35 -15.79
CA ASP A 20 1.34 -21.75 -16.05
C ASP A 20 0.73 -22.47 -14.84
N GLU A 21 1.03 -22.01 -13.62
CA GLU A 21 0.57 -22.63 -12.37
C GLU A 21 -0.70 -21.98 -11.82
N ASN A 22 -0.91 -20.69 -12.07
CA ASN A 22 -2.10 -19.96 -11.61
C ASN A 22 -2.52 -18.84 -12.60
N PRO A 23 -3.00 -19.21 -13.80
CA PRO A 23 -3.39 -18.26 -14.85
C PRO A 23 -4.59 -17.38 -14.46
N LYS A 24 -5.36 -17.77 -13.44
CA LYS A 24 -6.55 -17.02 -12.99
C LYS A 24 -6.19 -15.71 -12.30
N GLN A 25 -5.02 -15.65 -11.67
CA GLN A 25 -4.54 -14.45 -10.96
C GLN A 25 -3.38 -13.78 -11.68
N HIS A 26 -2.68 -14.50 -12.56
CA HIS A 26 -1.57 -13.95 -13.32
C HIS A 26 -2.01 -12.79 -14.21
N VAL A 27 -1.28 -11.69 -14.14
CA VAL A 27 -1.40 -10.54 -15.04
C VAL A 27 -0.01 -10.28 -15.62
N PRO A 28 0.19 -10.27 -16.95
CA PRO A 28 1.49 -9.98 -17.56
C PRO A 28 2.12 -8.68 -17.03
N LEU A 29 3.46 -8.64 -16.91
CA LEU A 29 4.18 -7.53 -16.25
C LEU A 29 3.94 -6.16 -16.92
N ASP A 30 3.81 -6.15 -18.25
CA ASP A 30 3.47 -4.96 -19.04
C ASP A 30 2.03 -4.50 -18.78
N GLU A 31 1.09 -5.43 -18.72
CA GLU A 31 -0.31 -5.16 -18.37
C GLU A 31 -0.43 -4.66 -16.92
N TYR A 32 0.26 -5.27 -15.96
CA TYR A 32 0.32 -4.80 -14.57
C TYR A 32 0.81 -3.35 -14.49
N SER A 33 1.90 -3.04 -15.22
CA SER A 33 2.46 -1.69 -15.27
C SER A 33 1.50 -0.67 -15.89
N ALA A 34 0.79 -1.07 -16.96
CA ALA A 34 -0.24 -0.26 -17.59
C ALA A 34 -1.42 -0.02 -16.64
N ASN A 35 -1.91 -1.07 -15.98
CA ASN A 35 -3.02 -1.00 -15.03
C ASN A 35 -2.70 -0.05 -13.87
N LEU A 36 -1.51 -0.11 -13.28
CA LEU A 36 -1.11 0.84 -12.23
C LEU A 36 -1.08 2.29 -12.74
N ARG A 37 -0.56 2.51 -13.95
CA ARG A 37 -0.53 3.84 -14.57
C ARG A 37 -1.95 4.36 -14.82
N ASP A 38 -2.83 3.50 -15.30
CA ASP A 38 -4.23 3.84 -15.57
C ASP A 38 -4.99 4.16 -14.29
N MET A 39 -4.76 3.43 -13.20
CA MET A 39 -5.34 3.77 -11.89
C MET A 39 -4.91 5.16 -11.41
N VAL A 40 -3.61 5.50 -11.53
CA VAL A 40 -3.11 6.84 -11.16
C VAL A 40 -3.70 7.92 -12.07
N GLN A 41 -3.82 7.66 -13.38
CA GLN A 41 -4.43 8.60 -14.32
C GLN A 41 -5.92 8.80 -14.05
N TYR A 42 -6.64 7.73 -13.71
CA TYR A 42 -8.05 7.79 -13.34
C TYR A 42 -8.24 8.68 -12.10
N LEU A 43 -7.44 8.46 -11.04
CA LEU A 43 -7.49 9.30 -9.83
C LEU A 43 -7.28 10.78 -10.16
N ARG A 44 -6.32 11.09 -11.05
CA ARG A 44 -6.11 12.45 -11.53
C ARG A 44 -7.30 13.01 -12.31
N SER A 45 -8.01 12.18 -13.07
CA SER A 45 -9.19 12.60 -13.84
C SER A 45 -10.40 12.93 -12.97
N VAL A 46 -10.42 12.46 -11.72
CA VAL A 46 -11.43 12.76 -10.70
C VAL A 46 -10.89 13.68 -9.60
N ASP A 47 -9.97 14.57 -9.99
CA ASP A 47 -9.41 15.65 -9.16
C ASP A 47 -8.63 15.19 -7.91
N VAL A 48 -8.10 13.96 -7.90
CA VAL A 48 -7.11 13.53 -6.89
C VAL A 48 -5.70 13.78 -7.42
N PRO A 49 -4.91 14.71 -6.81
CA PRO A 49 -3.54 14.96 -7.22
C PRO A 49 -2.67 13.70 -7.06
N ARG A 50 -1.74 13.47 -8.00
CA ARG A 50 -0.78 12.35 -7.96
C ARG A 50 0.05 12.35 -6.68
N GLU A 51 0.31 13.53 -6.12
CA GLU A 51 1.06 13.74 -4.88
C GLU A 51 0.30 13.20 -3.66
N ARG A 52 -0.99 12.84 -3.78
CA ARG A 52 -1.75 12.16 -2.73
C ARG A 52 -1.72 10.64 -2.86
N VAL A 53 -1.25 10.12 -4.00
CA VAL A 53 -1.16 8.68 -4.25
C VAL A 53 0.17 8.15 -3.72
N ILE A 54 0.11 7.00 -3.04
CA ILE A 54 1.25 6.20 -2.61
C ILE A 54 1.10 4.82 -3.25
N LEU A 55 2.03 4.45 -4.13
CA LEU A 55 2.13 3.06 -4.58
C LEU A 55 2.87 2.24 -3.53
N ILE A 56 2.44 1.01 -3.28
CA ILE A 56 3.13 0.09 -2.36
C ILE A 56 3.52 -1.13 -3.18
N THR A 57 4.82 -1.45 -3.21
CA THR A 57 5.30 -2.65 -3.92
C THR A 57 4.76 -3.91 -3.23
N PRO A 58 4.42 -4.99 -3.95
CA PRO A 58 4.02 -6.25 -3.32
C PRO A 58 5.10 -6.72 -2.31
N PRO A 59 4.72 -7.24 -1.13
CA PRO A 59 5.69 -7.74 -0.15
C PRO A 59 6.46 -8.95 -0.70
N PRO A 60 7.62 -9.31 -0.14
CA PRO A 60 8.32 -10.53 -0.55
C PRO A 60 7.50 -11.78 -0.24
N LEU A 61 7.77 -12.85 -0.98
CA LEU A 61 7.15 -14.16 -0.81
C LEU A 61 8.12 -15.12 -0.11
N CYS A 62 7.66 -15.81 0.93
CA CYS A 62 8.39 -16.95 1.48
C CYS A 62 7.92 -18.24 0.79
N GLU A 63 8.66 -18.67 -0.23
CA GLU A 63 8.31 -19.84 -1.07
C GLU A 63 8.11 -21.11 -0.24
N ALA A 64 8.99 -21.39 0.73
CA ALA A 64 8.91 -22.60 1.54
C ALA A 64 7.67 -22.66 2.45
N ALA A 65 7.16 -21.50 2.90
CA ALA A 65 5.92 -21.43 3.66
C ALA A 65 4.70 -21.49 2.72
N TRP A 66 4.74 -20.74 1.62
CA TRP A 66 3.64 -20.68 0.66
C TRP A 66 3.43 -22.01 -0.10
N GLU A 67 4.49 -22.76 -0.36
CA GLU A 67 4.40 -24.09 -0.97
C GLU A 67 3.57 -25.04 -0.10
N LYS A 68 3.71 -24.98 1.23
CA LYS A 68 2.91 -25.81 2.15
C LYS A 68 1.41 -25.49 2.00
N GLU A 69 1.06 -24.20 1.90
CA GLU A 69 -0.32 -23.77 1.66
C GLU A 69 -0.84 -24.20 0.29
N CYS A 70 0.00 -24.15 -0.75
CA CYS A 70 -0.36 -24.63 -2.07
C CYS A 70 -0.67 -26.14 -2.04
N VAL A 71 0.21 -26.94 -1.42
CA VAL A 71 0.04 -28.39 -1.29
C VAL A 71 -1.23 -28.74 -0.53
N LEU A 72 -1.54 -28.03 0.56
CA LEU A 72 -2.79 -28.21 1.33
C LEU A 72 -4.04 -27.94 0.47
N LYS A 73 -3.94 -27.06 -0.53
CA LYS A 73 -5.01 -26.74 -1.48
C LYS A 73 -4.98 -27.61 -2.74
N GLY A 74 -4.07 -28.58 -2.83
CA GLY A 74 -3.91 -29.45 -4.00
C GLY A 74 -3.28 -28.75 -5.21
N CYS A 75 -2.53 -27.68 -4.99
CA CYS A 75 -1.83 -26.90 -6.00
C CYS A 75 -0.30 -27.02 -5.83
N LYS A 76 0.45 -26.75 -6.90
CA LYS A 76 1.91 -26.56 -6.81
C LYS A 76 2.23 -25.14 -6.38
N LEU A 77 3.49 -24.91 -5.98
CA LEU A 77 4.01 -23.56 -5.78
C LEU A 77 3.75 -22.71 -7.01
N ASN A 78 2.99 -21.63 -6.85
CA ASN A 78 2.44 -20.86 -7.96
C ASN A 78 2.93 -19.41 -8.00
N ARG A 79 3.91 -19.06 -7.17
CA ARG A 79 4.56 -17.75 -7.07
C ARG A 79 6.02 -17.96 -6.70
N LEU A 80 6.89 -17.07 -7.16
CA LEU A 80 8.31 -17.03 -6.78
C LEU A 80 8.66 -15.63 -6.31
N ASN A 81 9.52 -15.52 -5.30
CA ASN A 81 9.91 -14.21 -4.77
C ASN A 81 10.70 -13.39 -5.80
N SER A 82 11.47 -14.05 -6.67
CA SER A 82 12.15 -13.41 -7.79
C SER A 82 11.18 -12.73 -8.75
N VAL A 83 10.08 -13.40 -9.09
CA VAL A 83 9.02 -12.85 -9.95
C VAL A 83 8.30 -11.72 -9.22
N VAL A 84 7.98 -11.85 -7.92
CA VAL A 84 7.43 -10.73 -7.13
C VAL A 84 8.35 -9.50 -7.19
N GLY A 85 9.67 -9.71 -7.15
CA GLY A 85 10.66 -8.65 -7.31
C GLY A 85 10.61 -7.93 -8.66
N GLU A 86 10.26 -8.62 -9.76
CA GLU A 86 10.02 -7.98 -11.06
C GLU A 86 8.81 -7.03 -11.01
N TYR A 87 7.72 -7.44 -10.36
CA TYR A 87 6.51 -6.61 -10.20
C TYR A 87 6.76 -5.45 -9.22
N ALA A 88 7.54 -5.67 -8.16
CA ALA A 88 8.00 -4.60 -7.28
C ALA A 88 8.79 -3.54 -8.05
N ASN A 89 9.75 -3.96 -8.89
CA ASN A 89 10.52 -3.05 -9.74
C ASN A 89 9.66 -2.29 -10.74
N ALA A 90 8.67 -2.95 -11.35
CA ALA A 90 7.70 -2.32 -12.24
C ALA A 90 6.86 -1.26 -11.50
N CYS A 91 6.38 -1.58 -10.29
CA CYS A 91 5.65 -0.64 -9.44
C CYS A 91 6.50 0.60 -9.09
N LEU A 92 7.78 0.41 -8.74
CA LEU A 92 8.73 1.51 -8.52
C LEU A 92 8.92 2.37 -9.77
N GLN A 93 9.02 1.76 -10.95
CA GLN A 93 9.15 2.50 -12.20
C GLN A 93 7.88 3.31 -12.51
N VAL A 94 6.69 2.73 -12.32
CA VAL A 94 5.42 3.44 -12.51
C VAL A 94 5.31 4.61 -11.53
N ALA A 95 5.70 4.44 -10.26
CA ALA A 95 5.69 5.55 -9.30
C ALA A 95 6.57 6.71 -9.76
N ARG A 96 7.80 6.40 -10.24
CA ARG A 96 8.72 7.41 -10.79
C ARG A 96 8.13 8.12 -12.01
N ASP A 97 7.59 7.37 -12.96
CA ASP A 97 7.02 7.92 -14.21
C ASP A 97 5.79 8.81 -13.93
N CYS A 98 4.95 8.40 -12.98
CA CYS A 98 3.73 9.11 -12.63
C CYS A 98 3.97 10.28 -11.67
N GLY A 99 5.11 10.32 -10.98
CA GLY A 99 5.41 11.31 -9.95
C GLY A 99 4.59 11.13 -8.67
N THR A 100 4.35 9.88 -8.26
CA THR A 100 3.69 9.55 -6.98
C THR A 100 4.72 9.22 -5.91
N ASP A 101 4.30 9.22 -4.64
CA ASP A 101 5.10 8.58 -3.60
C ASP A 101 5.08 7.05 -3.78
N VAL A 102 6.09 6.37 -3.24
CA VAL A 102 6.16 4.90 -3.24
C VAL A 102 6.78 4.37 -1.96
N LEU A 103 6.22 3.27 -1.47
CA LEU A 103 6.78 2.46 -0.40
C LEU A 103 7.30 1.15 -1.01
N ASP A 104 8.62 1.00 -1.04
CA ASP A 104 9.28 -0.22 -1.52
C ASP A 104 9.30 -1.32 -0.43
N LEU A 105 8.12 -1.88 -0.14
CA LEU A 105 7.96 -2.89 0.88
C LEU A 105 8.75 -4.16 0.58
N TRP A 106 8.83 -4.56 -0.70
CA TRP A 106 9.62 -5.72 -1.16
C TRP A 106 11.08 -5.63 -0.70
N SER A 107 11.75 -4.52 -1.02
CA SER A 107 13.15 -4.32 -0.64
C SER A 107 13.31 -4.07 0.86
N LEU A 108 12.42 -3.28 1.48
CA LEU A 108 12.52 -2.93 2.90
C LEU A 108 12.44 -4.15 3.80
N MET A 109 11.56 -5.10 3.50
CA MET A 109 11.43 -6.33 4.29
C MET A 109 12.65 -7.26 4.14
N GLN A 110 13.42 -7.16 3.05
CA GLN A 110 14.56 -8.04 2.77
C GLN A 110 15.93 -7.38 2.97
N LYS A 111 15.93 -6.11 3.42
CA LYS A 111 17.15 -5.32 3.58
C LYS A 111 18.16 -6.03 4.47
N ASP A 112 19.45 -5.92 4.11
CA ASP A 112 20.58 -6.49 4.86
C ASP A 112 20.48 -8.02 5.06
N SER A 113 19.79 -8.71 4.14
CA SER A 113 19.54 -10.16 4.18
C SER A 113 18.82 -10.62 5.45
N GLN A 114 17.99 -9.74 6.05
CA GLN A 114 17.20 -10.12 7.22
C GLN A 114 16.17 -11.21 6.85
N ASP A 115 15.88 -12.08 7.82
CA ASP A 115 14.80 -13.04 7.69
C ASP A 115 13.45 -12.30 7.79
N PHE A 116 12.74 -12.23 6.67
CA PHE A 116 11.42 -11.61 6.57
C PHE A 116 10.27 -12.58 6.82
N SER A 117 10.53 -13.86 7.06
CA SER A 117 9.48 -14.88 7.17
C SER A 117 8.49 -14.60 8.31
N SER A 118 8.95 -13.99 9.41
CA SER A 118 8.09 -13.58 10.53
C SER A 118 7.08 -12.47 10.18
N TYR A 119 7.34 -11.70 9.12
CA TYR A 119 6.40 -10.71 8.59
C TYR A 119 5.26 -11.34 7.81
N LEU A 120 5.30 -12.65 7.54
CA LEU A 120 4.31 -13.37 6.75
C LEU A 120 3.65 -14.47 7.58
N SER A 121 2.31 -14.58 7.53
CA SER A 121 1.58 -15.60 8.29
C SER A 121 1.66 -16.98 7.65
N ASP A 122 1.66 -17.02 6.32
CA ASP A 122 1.54 -18.23 5.51
C ASP A 122 2.53 -18.24 4.32
N GLY A 123 3.48 -17.30 4.34
CA GLY A 123 4.44 -17.05 3.26
C GLY A 123 3.96 -16.10 2.16
N LEU A 124 2.72 -15.60 2.22
CA LEU A 124 2.19 -14.60 1.29
C LEU A 124 1.51 -13.42 2.02
N HIS A 125 0.59 -13.70 2.94
CA HIS A 125 -0.16 -12.66 3.66
C HIS A 125 0.68 -12.11 4.81
N LEU A 126 0.53 -10.81 5.09
CA LEU A 126 1.21 -10.17 6.22
C LEU A 126 0.73 -10.74 7.55
N SER A 127 1.67 -11.11 8.42
CA SER A 127 1.41 -11.40 9.82
C SER A 127 1.07 -10.11 10.60
N PRO A 128 0.67 -10.19 11.88
CA PRO A 128 0.56 -8.98 12.71
C PRO A 128 1.86 -8.15 12.73
N MET A 129 3.02 -8.81 12.80
CA MET A 129 4.32 -8.14 12.74
C MET A 129 4.60 -7.51 11.37
N GLY A 130 4.19 -8.17 10.29
CA GLY A 130 4.29 -7.59 8.93
C GLY A 130 3.38 -6.39 8.72
N ASN A 131 2.17 -6.41 9.28
CA ASN A 131 1.26 -5.26 9.26
C ASN A 131 1.80 -4.09 10.08
N GLU A 132 2.37 -4.36 11.25
CA GLU A 132 3.05 -3.33 12.06
C GLU A 132 4.24 -2.74 11.31
N PHE A 133 5.06 -3.58 10.66
CA PHE A 133 6.18 -3.12 9.84
C PHE A 133 5.71 -2.20 8.70
N LEU A 134 4.66 -2.61 7.97
CA LEU A 134 4.05 -1.79 6.93
C LEU A 134 3.55 -0.45 7.49
N PHE A 135 2.80 -0.48 8.60
CA PHE A 135 2.27 0.71 9.26
C PHE A 135 3.39 1.71 9.60
N LEU A 136 4.45 1.25 10.27
CA LEU A 136 5.57 2.09 10.70
C LEU A 136 6.28 2.79 9.54
N HIS A 137 6.35 2.16 8.36
CA HIS A 137 6.98 2.74 7.17
C HIS A 137 6.01 3.55 6.31
N LEU A 138 4.72 3.25 6.35
CA LEU A 138 3.69 3.99 5.63
C LEU A 138 3.31 5.30 6.34
N CYS A 139 3.28 5.31 7.68
CA CYS A 139 2.92 6.48 8.48
C CYS A 139 3.71 7.75 8.11
N PRO A 140 5.05 7.74 7.98
CA PRO A 140 5.80 8.93 7.59
C PRO A 140 5.40 9.51 6.21
N LEU A 141 4.91 8.67 5.29
CA LEU A 141 4.39 9.12 4.00
C LEU A 141 2.99 9.73 4.15
N LEU A 142 2.15 9.15 4.99
CA LEU A 142 0.80 9.66 5.29
C LEU A 142 0.88 10.97 6.08
N ASP A 143 1.74 11.07 7.08
CA ASP A 143 1.92 12.25 7.93
C ASP A 143 2.25 13.49 7.10
N LYS A 144 3.11 13.37 6.07
CA LYS A 144 3.40 14.47 5.13
C LYS A 144 2.16 14.97 4.40
N LYS A 145 1.15 14.12 4.20
CA LYS A 145 -0.10 14.45 3.50
C LYS A 145 -1.18 14.96 4.45
N VAL A 146 -1.21 14.49 5.71
CA VAL A 146 -2.28 14.82 6.68
C VAL A 146 -1.89 15.85 7.75
N SER A 147 -0.60 16.13 7.92
CA SER A 147 -0.09 17.04 8.98
C SER A 147 -0.59 18.48 8.89
N SER A 148 -1.03 18.93 7.71
CA SER A 148 -1.62 20.26 7.52
C SER A 148 -3.12 20.31 7.80
N LEU A 149 -3.76 19.16 8.06
CA LEU A 149 -5.19 19.12 8.30
C LEU A 149 -5.52 19.74 9.67
N PRO A 150 -6.52 20.63 9.72
CA PRO A 150 -6.94 21.21 10.98
C PRO A 150 -7.58 20.15 11.86
N TRP A 151 -7.49 20.36 13.18
CA TRP A 151 -8.39 19.69 14.10
C TRP A 151 -9.83 20.10 13.79
N LEU A 152 -10.72 19.12 13.65
CA LEU A 152 -12.14 19.38 13.34
C LEU A 152 -12.85 20.14 14.47
N LEU A 153 -12.39 19.96 15.70
CA LEU A 153 -12.93 20.57 16.90
C LEU A 153 -11.77 21.03 17.79
N PRO A 154 -11.97 22.05 18.63
CA PRO A 154 -10.96 22.48 19.59
C PRO A 154 -10.54 21.33 20.51
N TYR A 155 -9.33 21.44 21.06
CA TYR A 155 -8.91 20.58 22.14
C TYR A 155 -9.82 20.78 23.35
N TRP A 156 -10.18 19.72 24.07
CA TRP A 156 -11.22 19.79 25.11
C TRP A 156 -10.94 20.81 26.22
N LYS A 157 -9.67 21.12 26.50
CA LYS A 157 -9.28 22.13 27.49
C LYS A 157 -9.52 23.57 27.02
N ASP A 158 -9.69 23.75 25.72
CA ASP A 158 -9.91 25.04 25.08
C ASP A 158 -11.41 25.30 24.84
N VAL A 159 -12.28 24.39 25.30
CA VAL A 159 -13.75 24.54 25.27
C VAL A 159 -14.22 25.31 26.51
N GLU A 160 -14.92 26.42 26.31
CA GLU A 160 -15.49 27.19 27.42
C GLU A 160 -16.63 26.42 28.09
N GLU A 161 -16.44 25.99 29.35
CA GLU A 161 -17.45 25.21 30.08
C GLU A 161 -18.81 25.91 30.20
N ALA A 162 -18.79 27.24 30.32
CA ALA A 162 -20.01 28.04 30.50
C ALA A 162 -20.82 28.19 29.20
N LYS A 163 -20.17 28.09 28.03
CA LYS A 163 -20.75 28.31 26.69
C LYS A 163 -20.01 27.50 25.62
N PRO A 164 -20.04 26.16 25.70
CA PRO A 164 -19.25 25.30 24.82
C PRO A 164 -19.59 25.49 23.34
N GLU A 165 -20.81 25.92 23.02
CA GLU A 165 -21.23 26.24 21.66
C GLU A 165 -20.36 27.32 21.00
N LEU A 166 -19.82 28.27 21.76
CA LEU A 166 -18.94 29.32 21.23
C LEU A 166 -17.57 28.77 20.83
N SER A 167 -17.11 27.69 21.47
CA SER A 167 -15.86 27.02 21.13
C SER A 167 -16.01 26.00 20.00
N LEU A 168 -17.24 25.50 19.76
CA LEU A 168 -17.53 24.44 18.78
C LEU A 168 -17.97 24.98 17.42
N LEU A 169 -18.41 26.24 17.35
CA LEU A 169 -18.70 26.96 16.13
C LEU A 169 -17.40 27.62 15.64
N GLY A 170 -16.56 26.88 14.90
CA GLY A 170 -15.35 27.46 14.30
C GLY A 170 -15.67 28.74 13.49
N ASP A 171 -14.71 29.66 13.36
CA ASP A 171 -14.84 30.89 12.58
C ASP A 171 -15.41 30.54 11.19
N GLY A 172 -16.66 30.92 10.96
CA GLY A 172 -17.44 30.39 9.85
C GLY A 172 -16.92 30.87 8.50
N ASP A 173 -16.08 30.07 7.86
CA ASP A 173 -15.75 30.12 6.44
C ASP A 173 -15.58 28.67 5.94
N TYR A 174 -16.70 28.04 5.58
CA TYR A 174 -16.76 26.79 4.80
C TYR A 174 -17.48 27.06 3.47
#